data_AF-A0A2D6F955-F1
#
_entry.id   AF-A0A2D6F955-F1
#
_cell.length_a   1.000
_cell.length_b   1.000
_cell.length_c   1.000
_cell.angle_alpha   90.00
_cell.angle_beta   90.00
_cell.angle_gamma   90.00
#
_symmetry.space_group_name_H-M   'P 1'
#
loop_
_entity.id
_entity.type
_entity.pdbx_description
1 polymer ?
#
loop_
_entity_poly.entity_id
_entity_poly.type
_entity_poly.pdbx_seq_one_letter_code
_entity_poly.pdbx_strand_id
1 'polypeptide(L)'
;MKRQNLLVPVWVMSTREQFNQNRRGTEYEDGVTLVASMYYDQDQWAMGGIESAGKWNTNLEEIWHIVSIGWYATYPEFFGGETSESSKLVNAMDDAGGGRFFAIPDKYPDNAWYSYYDDTCDHACQRHEYFYWITMANIDALDPVLTSKYVDSAHE
;
A
#
# COMPACT_ATOMS: atom_id res chain seq x y z
N MET A 1 15.08 14.44 -7.46
CA MET A 1 14.10 14.42 -6.34
C MET A 1 14.39 15.62 -5.44
N LYS A 2 13.41 16.49 -5.18
CA LYS A 2 13.51 17.39 -4.02
C LYS A 2 13.67 16.51 -2.76
N ARG A 3 14.45 16.93 -1.76
CA ARG A 3 14.57 16.18 -0.50
C ARG A 3 13.18 16.01 0.10
N GLN A 4 12.65 14.79 0.10
CA GLN A 4 11.42 14.45 0.79
C GLN A 4 11.81 13.89 2.15
N ASN A 5 11.29 14.47 3.23
CA ASN A 5 11.44 13.90 4.57
C ASN A 5 10.32 12.87 4.75
N LEU A 6 10.54 11.67 4.21
CA LEU A 6 9.60 10.56 4.36
C LEU A 6 9.82 9.91 5.73
N LEU A 7 8.74 9.69 6.45
CA LEU A 7 8.79 9.05 7.76
C LEU A 7 7.83 7.86 7.77
N VAL A 8 8.30 6.73 8.30
CA VAL A 8 7.45 5.58 8.60
C VAL A 8 7.58 5.25 10.07
N PRO A 9 6.65 5.77 10.87
CA PRO A 9 6.65 5.55 12.28
C PRO A 9 6.03 4.22 12.67
N VAL A 10 6.49 3.71 13.81
CA VAL A 10 5.79 2.68 14.58
C VAL A 10 5.16 3.38 15.78
N TRP A 11 3.83 3.33 15.87
CA TRP A 11 3.07 3.99 16.92
C TRP A 11 2.31 3.00 17.79
N VAL A 12 1.78 3.52 18.90
CA VAL A 12 0.47 3.10 19.42
C VAL A 12 -0.58 4.12 18.97
N MET A 13 -1.84 3.72 18.82
CA MET A 13 -2.88 4.60 18.24
C MET A 13 -2.95 5.99 18.89
N SER A 14 -2.87 6.04 20.22
CA SER A 14 -2.93 7.30 20.98
C SER A 14 -1.77 8.25 20.65
N THR A 15 -0.58 7.71 20.35
CA THR A 15 0.58 8.53 19.95
C THR A 15 0.41 9.09 18.54
N ARG A 16 -0.17 8.32 17.60
CA ARG A 16 -0.50 8.84 16.27
C ARG A 16 -1.51 9.98 16.36
N GLU A 17 -2.56 9.80 17.15
CA GLU A 17 -3.59 10.83 17.34
C GLU A 17 -3.01 12.11 17.95
N GLN A 18 -2.20 11.97 19.00
CA GLN A 18 -1.49 13.10 19.60
C GLN A 18 -0.54 13.77 18.61
N PHE A 19 0.21 13.00 17.82
CA PHE A 19 1.08 13.54 16.77
C PHE A 19 0.25 14.40 15.81
N ASN A 20 -0.84 13.86 15.25
CA ASN A 20 -1.71 14.57 14.31
C ASN A 20 -2.35 15.83 14.91
N GLN A 21 -2.80 15.78 16.16
CA GLN A 21 -3.38 16.94 16.86
C GLN A 21 -2.36 18.07 17.11
N ASN A 22 -1.08 17.72 17.27
CA ASN A 22 -0.02 18.67 17.57
C ASN A 22 0.69 19.20 16.31
N ARG A 23 0.36 18.71 15.11
CA ARG A 23 0.92 19.22 13.86
C ARG A 23 0.46 20.67 13.64
N ARG A 24 1.43 21.57 13.50
CA ARG A 24 1.19 22.98 13.16
C ARG A 24 1.13 23.21 11.65
N GLY A 25 1.56 22.21 10.86
CA GLY A 25 1.57 22.27 9.40
C GLY A 25 2.69 23.14 8.83
N THR A 26 3.75 23.40 9.61
CA THR A 26 4.87 24.25 9.15
C THR A 26 5.91 23.42 8.40
N GLU A 27 6.53 23.99 7.36
CA GLU A 27 7.57 23.30 6.56
C GLU A 27 8.78 22.89 7.41
N TYR A 28 9.14 23.68 8.43
CA TYR A 28 10.37 23.47 9.21
C TYR A 28 10.21 22.49 10.38
N GLU A 29 9.04 22.44 11.03
CA GLU A 29 8.80 21.55 12.17
C GLU A 29 8.01 20.29 11.76
N ASP A 30 7.08 20.43 10.81
CA ASP A 30 6.15 19.38 10.40
C ASP A 30 6.28 18.99 8.92
N GLY A 31 7.32 19.46 8.23
CA GLY A 31 7.63 19.16 6.82
C GLY A 31 8.09 17.72 6.60
N VAL A 32 7.42 16.77 7.24
CA VAL A 32 7.53 15.33 7.06
C VAL A 32 6.25 14.81 6.40
N THR A 33 6.43 13.90 5.47
CA THR A 33 5.34 13.13 4.87
C THR A 33 5.33 11.76 5.53
N LEU A 34 4.25 11.44 6.23
CA LEU A 34 3.99 10.08 6.66
C LEU A 34 3.50 9.30 5.44
N VAL A 35 4.28 8.30 5.01
CA VAL A 35 3.97 7.53 3.78
C VAL A 35 3.35 6.17 4.06
N ALA A 36 3.41 5.75 5.32
CA ALA A 36 2.93 4.49 5.85
C ALA A 36 2.83 4.64 7.37
N SER A 37 2.04 3.82 8.05
CA SER A 37 1.95 3.81 9.51
C SER A 37 1.86 2.38 10.04
N MET A 38 2.76 2.05 10.95
CA MET A 38 2.78 0.75 11.63
C MET A 38 2.30 0.92 13.07
N TYR A 39 1.59 -0.06 13.60
CA TYR A 39 0.98 -0.04 14.92
C TYR A 39 1.45 -1.22 15.77
N TYR A 40 2.22 -0.92 16.81
CA TYR A 40 2.74 -1.92 17.73
C TYR A 40 1.62 -2.72 18.42
N ASP A 41 0.50 -2.07 18.74
CA ASP A 41 -0.59 -2.62 19.54
C ASP A 41 -1.80 -3.12 18.71
N GLN A 42 -1.84 -2.85 17.41
CA GLN A 42 -2.95 -3.27 16.54
C GLN A 42 -2.52 -4.21 15.42
N ASP A 43 -1.32 -4.04 14.87
CA ASP A 43 -0.88 -4.83 13.74
C ASP A 43 -0.49 -6.25 14.17
N GLN A 44 -0.61 -7.17 13.23
CA GLN A 44 -0.03 -8.49 13.40
C GLN A 44 1.46 -8.44 13.05
N TRP A 45 2.30 -8.82 14.01
CA TRP A 45 3.74 -8.92 13.84
C TRP A 45 4.16 -10.39 13.74
N ALA A 46 4.64 -10.82 12.57
CA ALA A 46 5.14 -12.18 12.36
C ALA A 46 6.65 -12.26 12.66
N MET A 47 7.02 -12.11 13.93
CA MET A 47 8.42 -12.17 14.35
C MET A 47 9.00 -13.57 14.09
N GLY A 48 10.11 -13.63 13.35
CA GLY A 48 10.69 -14.90 12.89
C GLY A 48 10.13 -15.41 11.55
N GLY A 49 9.27 -14.64 10.89
CA GLY A 49 8.66 -14.99 9.60
C GLY A 49 7.25 -15.56 9.73
N ILE A 50 6.46 -15.47 8.65
CA ILE A 50 5.05 -15.90 8.60
C ILE A 50 4.89 -17.38 8.97
N GLU A 51 5.77 -18.23 8.46
CA GLU A 51 5.77 -19.68 8.75
C GLU A 51 5.98 -19.96 10.24
N SER A 52 7.02 -19.37 10.84
CA SER A 52 7.31 -19.58 12.26
C SER A 52 6.26 -18.95 13.18
N ALA A 53 5.68 -17.82 12.79
CA ALA A 53 4.69 -17.11 13.58
C ALA A 53 3.27 -17.68 13.42
N GLY A 54 3.02 -18.45 12.34
CA GLY A 54 1.69 -18.98 12.00
C GLY A 54 0.66 -17.90 11.69
N LYS A 55 1.10 -16.69 11.29
CA LYS A 55 0.22 -15.55 11.01
C LYS A 55 0.86 -14.57 10.05
N TRP A 56 0.01 -13.82 9.33
CA TRP A 56 0.46 -12.73 8.46
C TRP A 56 1.12 -11.60 9.25
N ASN A 57 2.02 -10.87 8.59
CA ASN A 57 2.55 -9.63 9.12
C ASN A 57 1.89 -8.45 8.40
N THR A 58 0.98 -7.75 9.08
CA THR A 58 0.26 -6.59 8.52
C THR A 58 1.23 -5.52 8.02
N ASN A 59 2.38 -5.36 8.68
CA ASN A 59 3.36 -4.33 8.35
C ASN A 59 4.11 -4.58 7.03
N LEU A 60 3.95 -5.74 6.38
CA LEU A 60 4.60 -5.98 5.08
C LEU A 60 4.14 -4.98 4.02
N GLU A 61 2.84 -4.69 3.99
CA GLU A 61 2.21 -3.70 3.12
C GLU A 61 2.84 -2.32 3.32
N GLU A 62 2.83 -1.84 4.57
CA GLU A 62 3.38 -0.55 4.98
C GLU A 62 4.86 -0.39 4.57
N ILE A 63 5.67 -1.46 4.70
CA ILE A 63 7.07 -1.44 4.26
C ILE A 63 7.18 -1.41 2.73
N TRP A 64 6.34 -2.17 2.02
CA TRP A 64 6.32 -2.17 0.56
C TRP A 64 5.85 -0.84 -0.03
N HIS A 65 4.95 -0.12 0.64
CA HIS A 65 4.58 1.25 0.28
C HIS A 65 5.78 2.20 0.27
N ILE A 66 6.78 1.98 1.14
CA ILE A 66 8.02 2.77 1.15
C ILE A 66 8.95 2.38 0.01
N VAL A 67 9.20 1.07 -0.13
CA VAL A 67 10.16 0.55 -1.12
C VAL A 67 9.72 0.93 -2.52
N SER A 68 8.41 0.81 -2.78
CA SER A 68 7.80 1.16 -4.05
C SER A 68 7.98 2.64 -4.41
N ILE A 69 7.92 3.59 -3.48
CA ILE A 69 8.21 5.01 -3.74
C ILE A 69 9.59 5.20 -4.37
N GLY A 70 10.60 4.47 -3.87
CA GLY A 70 11.94 4.49 -4.45
C GLY A 70 11.94 4.04 -5.92
N TRP A 71 11.19 2.99 -6.25
CA TRP A 71 11.07 2.48 -7.62
C TRP A 71 10.26 3.41 -8.51
N TYR A 72 9.21 4.05 -8.00
CA TYR A 72 8.41 5.02 -8.74
C TYR A 72 9.27 6.18 -9.23
N ALA A 73 10.19 6.62 -8.38
CA ALA A 73 11.07 7.72 -8.68
C ALA A 73 12.29 7.31 -9.52
N THR A 74 12.71 6.04 -9.46
CA THR A 74 13.88 5.52 -10.20
C THR A 74 13.52 5.02 -11.60
N TYR A 75 12.36 4.36 -11.73
CA TYR A 75 11.88 3.73 -12.96
C TYR A 75 10.45 4.18 -13.29
N PRO A 76 10.23 5.48 -13.58
CA PRO A 76 8.89 6.04 -13.74
C PRO A 76 8.10 5.45 -14.92
N GLU A 77 8.76 5.00 -16.00
CA GLU A 77 8.10 4.29 -17.10
C GLU A 77 7.41 3.00 -16.62
N PHE A 78 8.00 2.31 -15.64
CA PHE A 78 7.52 1.02 -15.17
C PHE A 78 6.53 1.17 -14.01
N PHE A 79 6.85 2.02 -13.03
CA PHE A 79 6.11 2.08 -11.76
C PHE A 79 5.58 3.48 -11.41
N GLY A 80 5.85 4.48 -12.24
CA GLY A 80 5.43 5.87 -12.01
C GLY A 80 3.91 6.02 -11.85
N GLY A 81 3.49 7.18 -11.36
CA GLY A 81 2.07 7.48 -11.16
C GLY A 81 1.36 7.88 -12.44
N GLU A 82 0.15 8.42 -12.28
CA GLU A 82 -0.63 8.98 -13.37
C GLU A 82 0.06 10.22 -13.97
N THR A 83 0.69 10.04 -15.13
CA THR A 83 1.07 11.11 -16.05
C THR A 83 0.38 10.86 -17.40
N SER A 84 0.53 11.75 -18.38
CA SER A 84 -0.02 11.57 -19.73
C SER A 84 0.46 10.28 -20.43
N GLU A 85 1.54 9.67 -19.95
CA GLU A 85 2.08 8.38 -20.40
C GLU A 85 2.04 7.38 -19.22
N SER A 86 0.84 6.97 -18.81
CA SER A 86 0.64 6.06 -17.67
C SER A 86 1.63 4.89 -17.65
N SER A 87 2.20 4.60 -16.46
CA SER A 87 3.24 3.58 -16.31
C SER A 87 2.73 2.16 -16.56
N LYS A 88 3.64 1.20 -16.75
CA LYS A 88 3.27 -0.23 -16.94
C LYS A 88 2.48 -0.78 -15.76
N LEU A 89 2.84 -0.40 -14.53
CA LEU A 89 2.12 -0.79 -13.32
C LEU A 89 0.68 -0.24 -13.31
N VAL A 90 0.51 1.04 -13.64
CA VAL A 90 -0.82 1.66 -13.70
C VAL A 90 -1.68 0.99 -14.76
N ASN A 91 -1.15 0.77 -15.97
CA ASN A 91 -1.90 0.11 -17.02
C ASN A 91 -2.28 -1.32 -16.63
N ALA A 92 -1.37 -2.06 -15.98
CA ALA A 92 -1.67 -3.39 -15.48
C ALA A 92 -2.74 -3.38 -14.39
N MET A 93 -2.75 -2.39 -13.50
CA MET A 93 -3.79 -2.21 -12.49
C MET A 93 -5.15 -1.88 -13.12
N ASP A 94 -5.19 -0.99 -14.11
CA ASP A 94 -6.43 -0.67 -14.81
C ASP A 94 -7.00 -1.89 -15.54
N ASP A 95 -6.15 -2.63 -16.26
CA ASP A 95 -6.55 -3.89 -16.91
C ASP A 95 -7.05 -4.91 -15.88
N ALA A 96 -6.40 -4.96 -14.71
CA ALA A 96 -6.75 -5.85 -13.61
C ALA A 96 -8.13 -5.54 -13.00
N GLY A 97 -8.46 -4.26 -12.88
CA GLY A 97 -9.79 -3.78 -12.47
C GLY A 97 -10.84 -3.83 -13.58
N GLY A 98 -10.47 -4.19 -14.81
CA GLY A 98 -11.37 -4.17 -15.96
C GLY A 98 -11.65 -2.77 -16.52
N GLY A 99 -10.78 -1.80 -16.22
CA GLY A 99 -10.82 -0.42 -16.69
C GLY A 99 -10.17 0.55 -15.71
N ARG A 100 -9.98 1.80 -16.15
CA ARG A 100 -9.54 2.89 -15.26
C ARG A 100 -10.73 3.54 -14.57
N PHE A 101 -10.69 3.56 -13.24
CA PHE A 101 -11.72 4.18 -12.40
C PHE A 101 -11.09 5.28 -11.53
N PHE A 102 -11.55 6.53 -11.69
CA PHE A 102 -11.10 7.66 -10.84
C PHE A 102 -11.93 7.81 -9.56
N ALA A 103 -13.06 7.11 -9.50
CA ALA A 103 -13.89 6.93 -8.32
C ALA A 103 -14.22 5.45 -8.21
N ILE A 104 -14.28 4.93 -6.98
CA ILE A 104 -14.55 3.51 -6.75
C ILE A 104 -15.95 3.16 -7.28
N PRO A 105 -16.06 2.17 -8.18
CA PRO A 105 -17.37 1.75 -8.67
C PRO A 105 -18.12 0.94 -7.61
N ASP A 106 -19.45 1.01 -7.60
CA ASP A 106 -20.30 0.18 -6.73
C ASP A 106 -20.02 -1.32 -6.93
N LYS A 107 -19.59 -1.70 -8.14
CA LYS A 107 -19.22 -3.07 -8.50
C LYS A 107 -18.18 -3.06 -9.63
N TYR A 108 -17.07 -3.77 -9.41
CA TYR A 108 -16.09 -4.05 -10.47
C TYR A 108 -16.63 -5.07 -11.49
N PRO A 109 -16.16 -5.05 -12.75
CA PRO A 109 -16.51 -6.06 -13.76
C PRO A 109 -16.31 -7.50 -13.26
N ASP A 110 -17.18 -8.43 -13.67
CA ASP A 110 -17.13 -9.83 -13.19
C ASP A 110 -15.82 -10.56 -13.55
N ASN A 111 -15.09 -10.05 -14.55
CA ASN A 111 -13.80 -10.58 -14.98
C ASN A 111 -12.59 -9.83 -14.37
N ALA A 112 -12.82 -8.85 -13.49
CA ALA A 112 -11.76 -8.19 -12.75
C ALA A 112 -11.14 -9.19 -11.75
N TRP A 113 -9.82 -9.19 -11.65
CA TRP A 113 -9.08 -9.98 -10.66
C TRP A 113 -8.44 -9.12 -9.57
N TYR A 114 -8.69 -7.81 -9.64
CA TYR A 114 -8.30 -6.81 -8.65
C TYR A 114 -9.51 -5.90 -8.45
N SER A 115 -9.89 -5.72 -7.19
CA SER A 115 -11.00 -4.85 -6.81
C SER A 115 -10.66 -4.22 -5.48
N TYR A 116 -10.89 -2.93 -5.34
CA TYR A 116 -10.57 -2.20 -4.13
C TYR A 116 -11.76 -1.31 -3.77
N TYR A 117 -12.35 -1.51 -2.60
CA TYR A 117 -13.64 -0.91 -2.23
C TYR A 117 -13.56 0.20 -1.16
N ASP A 118 -12.38 0.50 -0.61
CA ASP A 118 -12.22 1.59 0.37
C ASP A 118 -12.16 2.96 -0.33
N ASP A 119 -13.25 3.73 -0.19
CA ASP A 119 -13.50 5.02 -0.82
C ASP A 119 -12.55 6.15 -0.39
N THR A 120 -11.71 5.91 0.62
CA THR A 120 -10.65 6.83 1.04
C THR A 120 -9.37 6.67 0.22
N CYS A 121 -9.24 5.60 -0.54
CA CYS A 121 -8.08 5.29 -1.38
C CYS A 121 -8.33 5.66 -2.84
N ASP A 122 -7.72 6.76 -3.27
CA ASP A 122 -7.76 7.19 -4.66
C ASP A 122 -6.96 6.24 -5.60
N HIS A 123 -7.02 6.50 -6.90
CA HIS A 123 -6.30 5.68 -7.89
C HIS A 123 -4.79 5.64 -7.65
N ALA A 124 -4.20 6.73 -7.16
CA ALA A 124 -2.78 6.78 -6.85
C ALA A 124 -2.42 5.89 -5.64
N CYS A 125 -3.30 5.84 -4.63
CA CYS A 125 -3.26 4.92 -3.50
C CYS A 125 -3.43 3.46 -3.95
N GLN A 126 -4.45 3.15 -4.76
CA GLN A 126 -4.68 1.78 -5.27
C GLN A 126 -3.48 1.21 -6.03
N ARG A 127 -2.70 2.06 -6.70
CA ARG A 127 -1.45 1.61 -7.35
C ARG A 127 -0.44 1.07 -6.35
N HIS A 128 -0.35 1.64 -5.14
CA HIS A 128 0.50 1.10 -4.08
C HIS A 128 0.00 -0.28 -3.63
N GLU A 129 -1.30 -0.42 -3.40
CA GLU A 129 -1.96 -1.65 -2.98
C GLU A 129 -1.79 -2.77 -4.02
N TYR A 130 -2.17 -2.49 -5.27
CA TYR A 130 -2.02 -3.44 -6.37
C TYR A 130 -0.57 -3.93 -6.51
N PHE A 131 0.38 -3.01 -6.35
CA PHE A 131 1.78 -3.38 -6.47
C PHE A 131 2.27 -4.25 -5.31
N TYR A 132 1.81 -3.97 -4.11
CA TYR A 132 2.07 -4.82 -2.96
C TYR A 132 1.47 -6.22 -3.18
N TRP A 133 0.19 -6.33 -3.53
CA TRP A 133 -0.48 -7.62 -3.70
C TRP A 133 0.12 -8.48 -4.81
N ILE A 134 0.42 -7.88 -5.97
CA ILE A 134 1.07 -8.63 -7.05
C ILE A 134 2.49 -9.07 -6.66
N THR A 135 3.19 -8.27 -5.84
CA THR A 135 4.51 -8.66 -5.31
C THR A 135 4.38 -9.83 -4.34
N MET A 136 3.40 -9.79 -3.42
CA MET A 136 3.16 -10.89 -2.47
C MET A 136 2.77 -12.18 -3.18
N ALA A 137 1.96 -12.09 -4.24
CA ALA A 137 1.62 -13.21 -5.09
C ALA A 137 2.86 -13.76 -5.84
N ASN A 138 3.68 -12.88 -6.42
CA ASN A 138 4.83 -13.28 -7.24
C ASN A 138 5.99 -13.91 -6.44
N ILE A 139 6.08 -13.65 -5.14
CA ILE A 139 7.10 -14.25 -4.26
C ILE A 139 6.56 -15.43 -3.43
N ASP A 140 5.37 -15.93 -3.76
CA ASP A 140 4.67 -17.02 -3.07
C ASP A 140 4.37 -16.74 -1.58
N ALA A 141 4.33 -15.47 -1.16
CA ALA A 141 3.97 -15.13 0.22
C ALA A 141 2.49 -15.47 0.53
N LEU A 142 1.64 -15.47 -0.49
CA LEU A 142 0.21 -15.80 -0.40
C LEU A 142 -0.10 -17.29 -0.51
N ASP A 143 0.90 -18.19 -0.42
CA ASP A 143 0.67 -19.63 -0.43
C ASP A 143 -0.36 -20.01 0.67
N PRO A 144 -1.47 -20.68 0.32
CA PRO A 144 -2.48 -21.11 1.29
C PRO A 144 -1.96 -22.03 2.39
N VAL A 145 -0.80 -22.68 2.20
CA VAL A 145 -0.12 -23.45 3.24
C VAL A 145 0.48 -22.54 4.32
N LEU A 146 0.83 -21.31 3.98
CA LEU A 146 1.44 -20.33 4.87
C LEU A 146 0.43 -19.36 5.49
N THR A 147 -0.63 -19.01 4.76
CA THR A 147 -1.57 -17.95 5.17
C THR A 147 -2.96 -18.06 4.54
N SER A 148 -3.99 -17.53 5.22
CA SER A 148 -5.33 -17.33 4.66
C SER A 148 -5.48 -16.00 3.90
N LYS A 149 -4.42 -15.17 3.83
CA LYS A 149 -4.51 -13.81 3.28
C LYS A 149 -4.96 -13.72 1.83
N TYR A 150 -4.68 -14.73 1.02
CA TYR A 150 -5.25 -14.81 -0.34
C TYR A 150 -6.79 -14.68 -0.36
N VAL A 151 -7.48 -15.24 0.64
CA VAL A 151 -8.94 -15.16 0.76
C VAL A 151 -9.36 -13.94 1.57
N ASP A 152 -8.69 -13.69 2.70
CA ASP A 152 -9.11 -12.64 3.65
C ASP A 152 -8.95 -11.22 3.08
N SER A 153 -8.02 -11.03 2.14
CA SER A 153 -7.77 -9.75 1.45
C SER A 153 -8.26 -9.77 0.00
N ALA A 154 -9.20 -10.65 -0.38
CA ALA A 154 -9.75 -10.68 -1.75
C ALA A 154 -10.58 -9.45 -2.16
N HIS A 155 -10.79 -8.52 -1.22
CA HIS A 155 -11.48 -7.25 -1.42
C HIS A 155 -10.51 -6.07 -1.61
N GLU A 156 -9.21 -6.38 -1.59
CA GLU A 156 -8.06 -5.48 -1.74
C GLU A 156 -7.20 -5.93 -2.94
#